data_AF-A0A2E8IU68-F1
#
_entry.id   AF-A0A2E8IU68-F1
#
_cell.length_a   1.000
_cell.length_b   1.000
_cell.length_c   1.000
_cell.angle_alpha   90.00
_cell.angle_beta   90.00
_cell.angle_gamma   90.00
#
_symmetry.space_group_name_H-M   'P 1'
#
loop_
_entity.id
_entity.type
_entity.pdbx_description
1 polymer ?
#
loop_
_entity_poly.entity_id
_entity_poly.type
_entity_poly.pdbx_seq_one_letter_code
_entity_poly.pdbx_strand_id
1 'polypeptide(L)'
;MRFKHSNNWPQPPAALPHSMLDLPPTGSQVVVAGLVLVRQRPGTANGVIFITLEDETGTSNIIVWRSLYETYRRAIISGRMLRVTGTIQRENEICHIIAQKIEDISFMLDKLLLHK
;
A
#
# COMPACT_ATOMS: atom_id res chain seq x y z
N MET A 1 -8.67 -7.33 -31.59
CA MET A 1 -8.97 -8.13 -30.38
C MET A 1 -7.72 -8.16 -29.51
N ARG A 2 -7.72 -7.49 -28.35
CA ARG A 2 -6.60 -7.57 -27.39
C ARG A 2 -6.79 -8.86 -26.58
N PHE A 3 -5.90 -9.83 -26.77
CA PHE A 3 -5.83 -10.98 -25.88
C PHE A 3 -5.56 -10.46 -24.46
N LYS A 4 -6.49 -10.69 -23.54
CA LYS A 4 -6.26 -10.48 -22.11
C LYS A 4 -5.29 -11.57 -21.69
N HIS A 5 -3.99 -11.28 -21.67
CA HIS A 5 -3.08 -12.08 -20.86
C HIS A 5 -3.63 -12.03 -19.43
N SER A 6 -4.02 -13.18 -18.89
CA SER A 6 -4.25 -13.28 -17.45
C SER A 6 -2.95 -12.87 -16.77
N ASN A 7 -2.93 -11.70 -16.13
CA ASN A 7 -1.77 -11.31 -15.35
C ASN A 7 -1.55 -12.40 -14.29
N ASN A 8 -0.34 -12.95 -14.19
CA ASN A 8 0.02 -13.98 -13.22
C ASN A 8 0.18 -13.44 -11.79
N TRP A 9 -0.47 -12.32 -11.46
CA TRP A 9 -0.39 -11.66 -10.17
C TRP A 9 -1.75 -11.01 -9.80
N PRO A 10 -2.12 -10.97 -8.51
CA PRO A 10 -3.38 -10.38 -8.03
C PRO A 10 -3.62 -8.95 -8.53
N GLN A 11 -4.73 -8.73 -9.23
CA GLN A 11 -5.15 -7.40 -9.70
C GLN A 11 -6.08 -6.72 -8.69
N PRO A 12 -6.11 -5.38 -8.62
CA PRO A 12 -7.17 -4.66 -7.92
C PRO A 12 -8.56 -5.21 -8.29
N PRO A 13 -9.45 -5.47 -7.31
CA PRO A 13 -9.35 -5.07 -5.90
C PRO A 13 -8.57 -6.02 -4.98
N ALA A 14 -8.08 -7.17 -5.47
CA ALA A 14 -7.33 -8.12 -4.68
C ALA A 14 -5.96 -7.54 -4.27
N ALA A 15 -5.57 -7.76 -3.02
CA ALA A 15 -4.26 -7.35 -2.53
C ALA A 15 -3.17 -8.24 -3.12
N LEU A 16 -2.09 -7.60 -3.57
CA LEU A 16 -0.85 -8.20 -4.03
C LEU A 16 0.06 -8.40 -2.81
N PRO A 17 0.45 -9.64 -2.48
CA PRO A 17 1.42 -9.90 -1.41
C PRO A 17 2.78 -9.27 -1.72
N HIS A 18 3.52 -8.86 -0.68
CA HIS A 18 4.84 -8.27 -0.84
C HIS A 18 5.79 -9.13 -1.70
N SER A 19 5.83 -10.45 -1.46
CA SER A 19 6.64 -11.41 -2.23
C SER A 19 6.38 -11.43 -3.74
N MET A 20 5.27 -10.84 -4.20
CA MET A 20 4.91 -10.76 -5.62
C MET A 20 5.09 -9.35 -6.20
N LEU A 21 5.63 -8.39 -5.44
CA LEU A 21 5.80 -7.01 -5.90
C LEU A 21 6.75 -6.87 -7.10
N ASP A 22 7.56 -7.87 -7.41
CA ASP A 22 8.44 -7.87 -8.59
C ASP A 22 7.73 -8.25 -9.89
N LEU A 23 6.52 -8.83 -9.81
CA LEU A 23 5.78 -9.30 -10.99
C LEU A 23 5.13 -8.16 -11.81
N PRO A 24 4.46 -7.15 -11.21
CA PRO A 24 3.84 -6.07 -11.97
C PRO A 24 4.90 -5.13 -12.55
N PRO A 25 4.85 -4.78 -13.85
CA PRO A 25 5.69 -3.73 -14.42
C PRO A 25 5.52 -2.38 -13.68
N THR A 26 6.56 -1.54 -13.67
CA THR A 26 6.44 -0.16 -13.19
C THR A 26 5.32 0.57 -13.92
N GLY A 27 4.52 1.36 -13.20
CA GLY A 27 3.30 1.99 -13.72
C GLY A 27 2.04 1.14 -13.56
N SER A 28 2.15 -0.14 -13.19
CA SER A 28 0.99 -0.99 -12.91
C SER A 28 0.23 -0.52 -11.68
N GLN A 29 -1.10 -0.55 -11.75
CA GLN A 29 -1.94 -0.31 -10.58
C GLN A 29 -2.05 -1.59 -9.75
N VAL A 30 -1.83 -1.47 -8.45
CA VAL A 30 -1.85 -2.57 -7.48
C VAL A 30 -2.69 -2.19 -6.27
N VAL A 31 -3.09 -3.20 -5.51
CA VAL A 31 -3.56 -3.02 -4.13
C VAL A 31 -2.57 -3.76 -3.24
N VAL A 32 -2.14 -3.14 -2.15
CA VAL A 32 -1.43 -3.81 -1.06
C VAL A 32 -2.21 -3.62 0.23
N ALA A 33 -2.10 -4.56 1.16
CA ALA A 33 -2.73 -4.45 2.47
C ALA A 33 -1.78 -5.01 3.53
N GLY A 34 -1.69 -4.34 4.67
CA GLY A 34 -0.77 -4.76 5.72
C GLY A 34 -0.90 -3.95 7.00
N LEU A 35 -0.25 -4.45 8.05
CA LEU A 35 -0.07 -3.76 9.32
C LEU A 35 0.83 -2.54 9.12
N VAL A 36 0.50 -1.42 9.75
CA VAL A 36 1.36 -0.24 9.66
C VAL A 36 2.48 -0.34 10.68
N LEU A 37 3.72 -0.47 10.20
CA LEU A 37 4.91 -0.49 11.05
C LEU A 37 5.42 0.91 11.36
N VAL A 38 5.62 1.72 10.32
CA VAL A 38 6.32 3.00 10.41
C VAL A 38 5.61 4.06 9.60
N ARG A 39 5.62 5.30 10.12
CA ARG A 39 5.22 6.51 9.41
C ARG A 39 6.32 7.53 9.54
N GLN A 40 6.79 8.07 8.42
CA GLN A 40 7.79 9.12 8.41
C GLN A 40 7.28 10.30 7.59
N ARG A 41 7.48 11.51 8.11
CA ARG A 41 7.24 12.77 7.40
C ARG A 41 8.48 13.66 7.56
N PRO A 42 9.55 13.40 6.81
CA PRO A 42 10.77 14.20 6.91
C PRO A 42 10.46 15.68 6.62
N GLY A 43 11.04 16.59 7.41
CA GLY A 43 10.82 18.03 7.24
C GLY A 43 11.26 18.55 5.86
N THR A 44 12.19 17.86 5.22
CA THR A 44 12.77 18.19 3.90
C THR A 44 11.99 17.63 2.72
N ALA A 45 11.03 16.72 2.93
CA ALA A 45 10.36 15.99 1.84
C ALA A 45 9.11 16.72 1.30
N ASN A 46 9.04 18.05 1.38
CA ASN A 46 7.92 18.88 0.87
C ASN A 46 6.51 18.38 1.30
N GLY A 47 6.40 17.79 2.49
CA GLY A 47 5.15 17.27 3.02
C GLY A 47 4.75 15.86 2.56
N VAL A 48 5.61 15.14 1.83
CA VAL A 48 5.48 13.71 1.53
C VAL A 48 5.54 12.90 2.83
N ILE A 49 4.71 11.87 2.89
CA ILE A 49 4.68 10.89 3.97
C ILE A 49 5.07 9.53 3.39
N PHE A 50 5.94 8.83 4.12
CA PHE A 50 6.30 7.45 3.85
C PHE A 50 5.61 6.56 4.90
N ILE A 51 4.98 5.48 4.44
CA ILE A 51 4.37 4.47 5.31
C ILE A 51 4.96 3.11 4.95
N THR A 52 5.42 2.37 5.95
CA THR A 52 5.83 0.97 5.76
C THR A 52 4.68 0.07 6.22
N LEU A 53 4.18 -0.76 5.31
CA LEU A 53 3.19 -1.79 5.59
C LEU A 53 3.86 -3.16 5.65
N GLU A 54 3.42 -4.03 6.54
CA GLU A 54 3.89 -5.42 6.65
C GLU A 54 2.75 -6.41 6.42
N ASP A 55 3.02 -7.40 5.58
CA ASP A 55 2.26 -8.64 5.49
C ASP A 55 3.16 -9.83 5.86
N GLU A 56 2.63 -11.04 5.85
CA GLU A 56 3.38 -12.26 6.22
C GLU A 56 4.56 -12.58 5.28
N THR A 57 4.63 -11.91 4.13
CA THR A 57 5.65 -12.12 3.09
C THR A 57 6.71 -11.02 3.04
N GLY A 58 6.51 -9.90 3.75
CA GLY A 58 7.51 -8.84 3.91
C GLY A 58 6.91 -7.43 3.99
N THR A 59 7.72 -6.41 3.67
CA THR A 59 7.35 -5.00 3.89
C THR A 59 7.20 -4.19 2.61
N SER A 60 6.06 -3.52 2.44
CA SER A 60 5.76 -2.63 1.31
C SER A 60 5.95 -1.16 1.68
N ASN A 61 6.70 -0.41 0.85
CA ASN A 61 6.95 1.01 1.04
C ASN A 61 5.91 1.85 0.28
N ILE A 62 5.12 2.64 1.01
CA ILE A 62 4.07 3.48 0.45
C ILE A 62 4.53 4.94 0.48
N ILE A 63 4.42 5.61 -0.66
CA ILE A 63 4.62 7.06 -0.79
C ILE A 63 3.27 7.73 -0.86
N VAL A 64 3.04 8.69 0.03
CA VAL A 64 1.80 9.46 0.15
C VAL A 64 2.10 10.94 -0.06
N TRP A 65 1.64 11.47 -1.18
CA TRP A 65 1.74 12.90 -1.47
C TRP A 65 0.83 13.71 -0.54
N ARG A 66 1.20 14.98 -0.34
CA ARG A 66 0.49 15.89 0.57
C ARG A 66 -1.02 15.98 0.31
N SER A 67 -1.43 16.10 -0.94
CA SER A 67 -2.86 16.19 -1.32
C SER A 67 -3.64 14.94 -0.93
N LEU A 68 -3.02 13.76 -1.09
CA LEU A 68 -3.61 12.50 -0.67
C LEU A 68 -3.67 12.39 0.85
N TYR A 69 -2.63 12.85 1.54
CA TYR A 69 -2.64 12.92 3.00
C TYR A 69 -3.78 13.79 3.53
N GLU A 70 -4.00 14.95 2.94
CA GLU A 70 -5.07 15.86 3.35
C GLU A 70 -6.46 15.18 3.16
N THR A 71 -6.63 14.43 2.08
CA THR A 71 -7.85 13.65 1.80
C THR A 71 -8.07 12.50 2.79
N TYR A 72 -7.03 11.70 3.07
CA TYR A 72 -7.13 10.46 3.85
C TYR A 72 -6.51 10.59 5.25
N ARG A 73 -6.48 11.81 5.80
CA ARG A 73 -5.74 12.17 7.02
C ARG A 73 -5.99 11.20 8.19
N ARG A 74 -7.24 10.86 8.47
CA ARG A 74 -7.61 9.98 9.58
C ARG A 74 -7.01 8.58 9.42
N ALA A 75 -7.19 7.96 8.24
CA ALA A 75 -6.67 6.64 7.95
C ALA A 75 -5.13 6.62 8.06
N ILE A 76 -4.47 7.62 7.47
CA ILE A 76 -3.00 7.72 7.49
C ILE A 76 -2.47 7.90 8.90
N ILE A 77 -3.07 8.74 9.75
CA ILE A 77 -2.57 8.99 11.10
C ILE A 77 -2.84 7.83 12.05
N SER A 78 -4.05 7.25 12.00
CA SER A 78 -4.54 6.38 13.08
C SER A 78 -4.69 4.90 12.71
N GLY A 79 -4.72 4.55 11.41
CA GLY A 79 -4.99 3.18 10.97
C GLY A 79 -3.90 2.21 11.41
N ARG A 80 -4.25 1.13 12.11
CA ARG A 80 -3.31 0.05 12.47
C ARG A 80 -3.07 -0.92 11.31
N MET A 81 -4.07 -1.06 10.44
CA MET A 81 -3.99 -1.85 9.22
C MET A 81 -4.57 -1.04 8.07
N LEU A 82 -3.85 -0.96 6.96
CA LEU A 82 -4.26 -0.17 5.79
C LEU A 82 -4.36 -1.05 4.56
N ARG A 83 -5.35 -0.74 3.71
CA ARG A 83 -5.42 -1.17 2.32
C ARG A 83 -5.10 0.03 1.44
N VAL A 84 -4.13 -0.11 0.55
CA VAL A 84 -3.65 0.96 -0.31
C VAL A 84 -3.80 0.53 -1.75
N THR A 85 -4.56 1.29 -2.54
CA THR A 85 -4.50 1.24 -4.00
C THR A 85 -3.49 2.29 -4.47
N GLY A 86 -2.59 1.90 -5.35
CA GLY A 86 -1.57 2.79 -5.86
C GLY A 86 -0.87 2.25 -7.11
N THR A 87 0.16 2.95 -7.53
CA THR A 87 0.97 2.61 -8.70
C THR A 87 2.37 2.17 -8.30
N ILE A 88 2.86 1.09 -8.89
CA ILE A 88 4.24 0.62 -8.68
C ILE A 88 5.23 1.61 -9.29
N GLN A 89 6.21 2.03 -8.50
CA GLN A 89 7.38 2.77 -8.92
C GLN A 89 8.63 2.06 -8.41
N ARG A 90 9.60 1.83 -9.29
CA ARG A 90 10.90 1.23 -8.91
C ARG A 90 12.00 2.25 -9.10
N GLU A 91 12.86 2.35 -8.09
CA GLU A 91 14.08 3.12 -8.13
C GLU A 91 15.22 2.22 -7.63
N ASN A 92 16.13 1.86 -8.54
CA ASN A 92 17.14 0.83 -8.31
C ASN A 92 16.49 -0.49 -7.83
N GLU A 93 16.91 -1.00 -6.68
CA GLU A 93 16.38 -2.24 -6.08
C GLU A 93 15.15 -2.01 -5.19
N ILE A 94 14.72 -0.75 -5.01
CA ILE A 94 13.64 -0.40 -4.10
C ILE A 94 12.33 -0.26 -4.88
N CYS A 95 11.32 -1.03 -4.45
CA CYS A 95 9.95 -0.91 -4.93
C CYS A 95 9.12 -0.02 -3.99
N HIS A 96 8.45 0.98 -4.55
CA HIS A 96 7.51 1.87 -3.89
C HIS A 96 6.12 1.76 -4.51
N ILE A 97 5.10 1.96 -3.69
CA ILE A 97 3.72 2.13 -4.13
C ILE A 97 3.35 3.60 -3.94
N ILE A 98 3.13 4.31 -5.04
CA ILE A 98 2.62 5.67 -5.01
C ILE A 98 1.12 5.60 -4.76
N ALA A 99 0.69 5.99 -3.56
CA ALA A 99 -0.69 5.85 -3.13
C ALA A 99 -1.64 6.72 -3.96
N GLN A 100 -2.84 6.19 -4.21
CA GLN A 100 -3.96 6.86 -4.89
C GLN A 100 -5.26 6.77 -4.08
N LYS A 101 -5.45 5.69 -3.32
CA LYS A 101 -6.55 5.51 -2.36
C LYS A 101 -6.03 4.78 -1.14
N ILE A 102 -6.44 5.23 0.05
CA ILE A 102 -6.05 4.62 1.33
C ILE A 102 -7.31 4.35 2.14
N GLU A 103 -7.44 3.12 2.61
CA GLU A 103 -8.57 2.66 3.42
C GLU A 103 -8.04 2.12 4.75
N ASP A 104 -8.63 2.60 5.85
CA ASP A 104 -8.40 2.04 7.17
C ASP A 104 -9.23 0.77 7.33
N ILE A 105 -8.54 -0.36 7.40
CA ILE A 105 -9.14 -1.69 7.58
C ILE A 105 -8.84 -2.26 8.96
N SER A 106 -8.49 -1.41 9.94
CA SER A 106 -8.16 -1.84 11.30
C SER A 106 -9.28 -2.64 11.99
N PHE A 107 -10.53 -2.44 11.58
CA PHE A 107 -11.67 -3.24 12.06
C PHE A 107 -11.50 -4.75 11.79
N MET A 108 -10.71 -5.14 10.80
CA MET A 108 -10.40 -6.54 10.52
C MET A 108 -9.55 -7.17 11.63
N LEU A 109 -8.68 -6.39 12.28
CA LEU A 109 -7.91 -6.85 13.43
C LEU A 109 -8.83 -7.07 14.64
N ASP A 110 -9.81 -6.19 14.84
CA ASP A 110 -10.75 -6.30 15.96
C ASP A 110 -11.60 -7.58 15.85
N LYS A 111 -11.92 -8.00 14.61
CA LYS A 111 -12.60 -9.28 14.38
C LYS A 111 -11.80 -10.48 14.88
N LEU A 112 -10.47 -10.45 14.88
CA LEU A 112 -9.66 -11.56 15.39
C LEU A 112 -9.81 -11.74 16.90
N LEU A 113 -10.08 -10.66 17.63
CA LEU A 113 -10.28 -10.69 19.08
C LEU A 113 -11.68 -11.14 19.48
N LEU A 114 -12.67 -10.94 18.60
CA LEU A 114 -14.08 -11.29 18.83
C LEU A 114 -14.38 -12.79 18.64
N HIS A 115 -13.44 -13.58 18.13
CA HIS A 115 -13.59 -15.04 17.95
C HIS A 115 -12.83 -15.85 19.02
N LYS A 116 -12.66 -15.27 20.22
CA LYS A 116 -12.23 -16.01 21.41
C LYS A 116 -13.40 -16.70 22.09
#